data_AF-A0A355S3R8-F1
#
_entry.id   AF-A0A355S3R8-F1
#
_cell.length_a   1.000
_cell.length_b   1.000
_cell.length_c   1.000
_cell.angle_alpha   90.00
_cell.angle_beta   90.00
_cell.angle_gamma   90.00
#
_symmetry.space_group_name_H-M   'P 1'
#
loop_
_entity.id
_entity.type
_entity.pdbx_description
1 polymer ?
#
loop_
_entity_poly.entity_id
_entity_poly.type
_entity_poly.pdbx_seq_one_letter_code
_entity_poly.pdbx_strand_id
1 'polypeptide(L)'
;MTAKALELYATQMFIDGYPNGRQANYRYMLLEEEKEIEYFNQKITVPCYGVEIIREDLDQDDIYSIEKNSIEYMTTYKYKVVQLIKKLYDNCVSPLHLIDIAGSLADEWVCDFDEILNDIQAQ
;
A
#
# COMPACT_ATOMS: atom_id res chain seq x y z
N MET A 1 -18.10 7.20 -2.41
CA MET A 1 -16.81 7.23 -3.10
C MET A 1 -16.27 5.81 -3.14
N THR A 2 -15.63 5.40 -4.23
CA THR A 2 -15.21 4.00 -4.43
C THR A 2 -13.70 3.94 -4.29
N ALA A 3 -13.21 3.29 -3.24
CA ALA A 3 -11.81 2.95 -3.11
C ALA A 3 -11.39 2.09 -4.31
N LYS A 4 -10.26 2.43 -4.94
CA LYS A 4 -9.73 1.72 -6.10
C LYS A 4 -8.38 1.12 -5.73
N ALA A 5 -8.28 -0.21 -5.83
CA ALA A 5 -7.01 -0.92 -5.78
C ALA A 5 -6.53 -1.22 -7.21
N LEU A 6 -5.27 -0.95 -7.49
CA LEU A 6 -4.60 -1.24 -8.76
C LEU A 6 -3.39 -2.12 -8.51
N GLU A 7 -3.37 -3.33 -9.09
CA GLU A 7 -2.18 -4.18 -9.07
C GLU A 7 -1.09 -3.54 -9.94
N LEU A 8 0.06 -3.26 -9.34
CA LEU A 8 1.22 -2.73 -10.07
C LEU A 8 2.24 -3.81 -10.38
N TYR A 9 2.44 -4.74 -9.44
CA TYR A 9 3.38 -5.84 -9.59
C TYR A 9 2.82 -7.12 -8.98
N ALA A 10 3.18 -8.24 -9.60
CA ALA A 10 2.93 -9.57 -9.05
C ALA A 10 4.16 -10.45 -9.27
N THR A 11 4.37 -11.40 -8.37
CA THR A 11 5.41 -12.42 -8.51
C THR A 11 4.99 -13.69 -7.80
N GLN A 12 5.46 -14.82 -8.31
CA GLN A 12 5.30 -16.12 -7.66
C GLN A 12 6.65 -16.52 -7.08
N MET A 13 6.66 -16.90 -5.81
CA MET A 13 7.87 -17.33 -5.11
C MET A 13 7.74 -18.78 -4.64
N PHE A 14 8.81 -19.54 -4.81
CA PHE A 14 9.00 -20.80 -4.11
C PHE A 14 9.63 -20.48 -2.76
N ILE A 15 8.96 -20.87 -1.67
CA ILE A 15 9.49 -20.67 -0.34
C ILE A 15 10.05 -22.00 0.14
N ASP A 16 11.38 -22.09 0.15
CA ASP A 16 12.09 -23.20 0.76
C ASP A 16 11.88 -23.15 2.29
N GLY A 17 11.03 -24.04 2.81
CA GLY A 17 10.67 -24.09 4.23
C GLY A 17 9.57 -25.12 4.49
N TYR A 18 9.17 -25.36 5.74
CA TYR A 18 8.12 -26.32 6.08
C TYR A 18 6.71 -25.68 5.95
N PRO A 19 5.73 -26.36 5.32
CA PRO A 19 5.89 -27.61 4.58
C PRO A 19 6.66 -27.40 3.26
N ASN A 20 7.54 -28.36 2.93
CA ASN A 20 8.48 -28.26 1.81
C ASN A 20 7.76 -27.96 0.48
N GLY A 21 8.31 -27.03 -0.30
CA GLY A 21 7.88 -26.76 -1.67
C GLY A 21 6.63 -25.88 -1.80
N ARG A 22 6.28 -25.10 -0.77
CA ARG A 22 5.15 -24.16 -0.85
C ARG A 22 5.44 -23.05 -1.87
N GLN A 23 4.44 -22.77 -2.69
CA GLN A 23 4.45 -21.65 -3.62
C GLN A 23 3.59 -20.54 -3.02
N ALA A 24 3.99 -19.29 -3.28
CA ALA A 24 3.21 -18.15 -2.83
C ALA A 24 3.14 -17.09 -3.93
N ASN A 25 1.91 -16.63 -4.22
CA ASN A 25 1.69 -15.50 -5.09
C ASN A 25 1.70 -14.22 -4.27
N TYR A 26 2.53 -13.27 -4.67
CA TYR A 26 2.60 -11.94 -4.09
C TYR A 26 2.03 -10.93 -5.06
N ARG A 27 1.15 -10.06 -4.56
CA ARG A 27 0.56 -8.96 -5.32
C ARG A 27 0.77 -7.66 -4.56
N TYR A 28 1.29 -6.66 -5.27
CA TYR A 28 1.60 -5.34 -4.72
C TYR A 28 0.66 -4.32 -5.35
N MET A 29 -0.19 -3.75 -4.51
CA MET A 29 -1.32 -2.93 -4.93
C MET A 29 -1.07 -1.48 -4.56
N LEU A 30 -1.38 -0.58 -5.49
CA LEU A 30 -1.63 0.82 -5.18
C LEU A 30 -3.08 0.98 -4.74
N LEU A 31 -3.26 1.61 -3.58
CA LEU A 31 -4.57 2.04 -3.09
C LEU A 31 -4.76 3.51 -3.48
N GLU A 32 -5.88 3.81 -4.13
CA GLU A 32 -6.32 5.15 -4.49
C GLU A 32 -7.67 5.41 -3.83
N GLU A 33 -7.70 6.35 -2.88
CA GLU A 33 -8.88 6.72 -2.13
C GLU A 33 -9.02 8.25 -2.02
N GLU A 34 -10.16 8.70 -1.51
CA GLU A 34 -10.38 10.09 -1.13
C GLU A 34 -10.59 10.13 0.38
N LYS A 35 -10.00 11.13 1.05
CA LYS A 35 -10.18 11.35 2.48
C LYS A 35 -10.76 12.72 2.74
N GLU A 36 -11.83 12.75 3.52
CA GLU A 36 -12.37 13.99 4.07
C GLU A 36 -11.56 14.40 5.30
N ILE A 37 -11.02 15.62 5.27
CA ILE A 37 -10.25 16.22 6.35
C ILE A 37 -11.01 17.47 6.82
N GLU A 38 -11.21 17.59 8.13
CA GLU A 38 -11.72 18.81 8.73
C GLU A 38 -10.57 19.81 8.93
N TYR A 39 -10.68 20.97 8.30
CA TYR A 39 -9.67 22.01 8.32
C TYR A 39 -10.34 23.38 8.44
N PHE A 40 -10.06 24.13 9.52
CA PHE A 40 -10.70 25.43 9.83
C PHE A 40 -12.23 25.45 9.66
N ASN A 41 -12.93 24.46 10.24
CA ASN A 41 -14.39 24.29 10.14
C ASN A 41 -14.94 24.05 8.71
N GLN A 42 -14.07 23.71 7.76
CA GLN A 42 -14.43 23.25 6.43
C GLN A 42 -14.08 21.78 6.28
N LYS A 43 -14.87 21.06 5.47
CA LYS A 43 -14.58 19.69 5.06
C LYS A 43 -13.94 19.73 3.68
N ILE A 44 -12.69 19.30 3.61
CA ILE A 44 -11.93 19.25 2.36
C ILE A 44 -11.70 17.79 2.01
N THR A 45 -12.06 17.40 0.79
CA THR A 45 -11.77 16.06 0.28
C THR A 45 -10.46 16.11 -0.49
N VAL A 46 -9.50 15.28 -0.10
CA VAL A 46 -8.19 15.18 -0.76
C VAL A 46 -7.96 13.77 -1.30
N PRO A 47 -7.31 13.61 -2.45
CA PRO A 47 -6.87 12.30 -2.91
C PRO A 47 -5.80 11.76 -1.96
N CYS A 48 -5.88 10.47 -1.69
CA CYS A 48 -4.97 9.74 -0.83
C CYS A 48 -4.48 8.48 -1.52
N TYR A 49 -3.21 8.20 -1.31
CA TYR A 49 -2.55 7.04 -1.88
C TYR A 49 -1.92 6.20 -0.79
N GLY A 50 -2.02 4.89 -0.97
CA GLY A 50 -1.55 3.89 -0.03
C GLY A 50 -1.07 2.63 -0.72
N VAL A 51 -0.60 1.67 0.06
CA VAL A 51 -0.06 0.40 -0.43
C VAL A 51 -0.76 -0.76 0.27
N GLU A 52 -1.02 -1.83 -0.48
CA GLU A 52 -1.40 -3.14 0.05
C GLU A 52 -0.48 -4.20 -0.53
N ILE A 53 -0.05 -5.14 0.30
CA ILE A 53 0.63 -6.36 -0.15
C ILE A 53 -0.28 -7.54 0.22
N ILE A 54 -0.51 -8.41 -0.75
CA ILE A 54 -1.27 -9.65 -0.59
C ILE A 54 -0.32 -10.82 -0.89
N ARG A 55 -0.31 -11.82 -0.01
CA ARG A 55 0.32 -13.12 -0.22
C ARG A 55 -0.75 -14.21 -0.22
N GLU A 56 -0.77 -15.03 -1.24
CA GLU A 56 -1.61 -16.23 -1.33
C GLU A 56 -0.71 -17.45 -1.30
N ASP A 57 -0.80 -18.26 -0.24
CA ASP A 57 -0.02 -19.48 -0.10
C ASP A 57 -0.77 -20.65 -0.75
N LEU A 58 -0.04 -21.42 -1.57
CA LEU A 58 -0.56 -22.48 -2.44
C LEU A 58 -0.05 -23.85 -2.01
N ASP A 59 -0.92 -24.86 -2.11
CA ASP A 59 -0.58 -26.28 -2.11
C ASP A 59 -1.11 -26.91 -3.40
N GLN A 60 -0.22 -27.36 -4.29
CA GLN A 60 -0.59 -27.96 -5.59
C GLN A 60 -1.64 -27.15 -6.39
N ASP A 61 -1.49 -25.82 -6.41
CA ASP A 61 -2.37 -24.81 -7.04
C ASP A 61 -3.61 -24.37 -6.24
N ASP A 62 -3.94 -25.04 -5.13
CA ASP A 62 -5.04 -24.61 -4.26
C ASP A 62 -4.55 -23.56 -3.26
N ILE A 63 -5.22 -22.40 -3.24
CA ILE A 63 -4.98 -21.37 -2.22
C ILE A 63 -5.53 -21.86 -0.89
N TYR A 64 -4.64 -22.14 0.06
CA TYR A 64 -5.03 -22.56 1.41
C TYR A 64 -4.93 -21.43 2.44
N SER A 65 -4.19 -20.36 2.14
CA SER A 65 -4.06 -19.19 3.01
C SER A 65 -3.90 -17.90 2.22
N ILE A 66 -4.47 -16.82 2.75
CA ILE A 66 -4.29 -15.47 2.24
C ILE A 66 -3.89 -14.58 3.41
N GLU A 67 -2.74 -13.93 3.27
CA GLU A 67 -2.25 -12.93 4.20
C GLU A 67 -2.17 -11.58 3.48
N LYS A 68 -2.62 -10.52 4.13
CA LYS A 68 -2.59 -9.18 3.55
C LYS A 68 -2.39 -8.12 4.62
N ASN A 69 -1.79 -7.01 4.22
CA ASN A 69 -1.59 -5.85 5.07
C ASN A 69 -1.54 -4.59 4.21
N SER A 70 -1.94 -3.47 4.78
CA SER A 70 -2.10 -2.21 4.06
C SER A 70 -1.75 -0.99 4.92
N ILE A 71 -1.39 0.09 4.24
CA ILE A 71 -1.41 1.45 4.77
C ILE A 71 -2.17 2.29 3.74
N GLU A 72 -3.42 2.66 4.04
CA GLU A 72 -4.36 3.24 3.08
C GLU A 72 -4.07 4.71 2.77
N TYR A 73 -3.59 5.46 3.77
CA TYR A 73 -3.45 6.91 3.70
C TYR A 73 -2.01 7.32 4.03
N MET A 74 -1.10 7.18 3.06
CA MET A 74 0.31 7.55 3.26
C MET A 74 0.61 8.98 2.82
N THR A 75 0.01 9.42 1.71
CA THR A 75 0.37 10.68 1.06
C THR A 75 -0.70 11.10 0.06
N THR A 76 -0.72 12.38 -0.32
CA THR A 76 -1.52 12.93 -1.41
C THR A 76 -0.80 12.86 -2.77
N TYR A 77 0.43 12.32 -2.82
CA TYR A 77 1.24 12.21 -4.02
C TYR A 77 1.40 10.76 -4.51
N LYS A 78 0.64 10.39 -5.55
CA LYS A 78 0.66 9.05 -6.16
C LYS A 78 2.06 8.53 -6.50
N TYR A 79 2.94 9.38 -7.02
CA TYR A 79 4.27 8.97 -7.47
C TYR A 79 5.15 8.45 -6.32
N LYS A 80 5.01 8.98 -5.10
CA LYS A 80 5.77 8.53 -3.92
C LYS A 80 5.42 7.08 -3.59
N VAL A 81 4.13 6.75 -3.59
CA VAL A 81 3.63 5.39 -3.34
C VAL A 81 4.03 4.43 -4.46
N VAL A 82 3.94 4.83 -5.73
CA VAL A 82 4.39 3.99 -6.86
C VAL A 82 5.87 3.64 -6.75
N GLN A 83 6.72 4.59 -6.34
CA GLN A 83 8.15 4.36 -6.11
C GLN A 83 8.40 3.45 -4.91
N LEU A 84 7.64 3.61 -3.83
CA LEU A 84 7.69 2.71 -2.67
C LEU A 84 7.30 1.28 -3.06
N ILE A 85 6.17 1.10 -3.75
CA ILE A 85 5.69 -0.20 -4.20
C ILE A 85 6.76 -0.91 -5.04
N LYS A 86 7.42 -0.18 -5.95
CA LYS A 86 8.55 -0.73 -6.71
C LYS A 86 9.67 -1.25 -5.80
N LYS A 87 10.07 -0.50 -4.78
CA LYS A 87 11.09 -0.93 -3.81
C LYS A 87 10.65 -2.16 -3.01
N LEU A 88 9.38 -2.22 -2.59
CA LEU A 88 8.81 -3.36 -1.85
C LEU A 88 8.83 -4.62 -2.72
N TYR A 89 8.43 -4.49 -3.98
CA TYR A 89 8.47 -5.56 -4.97
C TYR A 89 9.89 -6.04 -5.26
N ASP A 90 10.82 -5.12 -5.55
CA ASP A 90 12.21 -5.45 -5.89
C ASP A 90 12.94 -6.18 -4.73
N ASN A 91 12.42 -6.07 -3.49
CA ASN A 91 12.93 -6.75 -2.30
C ASN A 91 12.02 -7.88 -1.77
N CYS A 92 10.99 -8.27 -2.51
CA CYS A 92 10.05 -9.32 -2.14
C CYS A 92 9.44 -9.16 -0.72
N VAL A 93 9.12 -7.92 -0.33
CA VAL A 93 8.59 -7.62 1.01
C VAL A 93 7.25 -8.33 1.21
N SER A 94 7.11 -9.05 2.33
CA SER A 94 5.86 -9.72 2.68
C SER A 94 4.86 -8.79 3.38
N PRO A 95 3.56 -9.12 3.38
CA PRO A 95 2.55 -8.32 4.09
C PRO A 95 2.88 -8.08 5.58
N LEU A 96 3.50 -9.08 6.23
CA LEU A 96 3.94 -8.97 7.62
C LEU A 96 4.96 -7.85 7.85
N HIS A 97 5.93 -7.71 6.94
CA HIS A 97 7.01 -6.73 7.06
C HIS A 97 6.65 -5.37 6.44
N LEU A 98 5.43 -5.21 5.91
CA LEU A 98 5.03 -3.96 5.26
C LEU A 98 5.17 -2.77 6.20
N ILE A 99 4.63 -2.88 7.43
CA ILE A 99 4.61 -1.78 8.39
C ILE A 99 6.02 -1.40 8.84
N ASP A 100 6.90 -2.38 9.02
CA ASP A 100 8.29 -2.13 9.44
C ASP A 100 9.06 -1.27 8.44
N ILE A 101 8.71 -1.36 7.15
CA ILE A 101 9.37 -0.61 6.08
C ILE A 101 8.60 0.67 5.75
N ALA A 102 7.30 0.54 5.48
CA ALA A 102 6.47 1.63 4.97
C ALA A 102 5.92 2.55 6.08
N GLY A 103 5.84 2.09 7.33
CA GLY A 103 5.31 2.88 8.45
C GLY A 103 6.12 4.16 8.69
N SER A 104 7.45 4.05 8.70
CA SER A 104 8.33 5.22 8.85
C SER A 104 8.15 6.26 7.73
N LEU A 105 7.86 5.81 6.51
CA LEU A 105 7.59 6.70 5.37
C LEU A 105 6.20 7.34 5.48
N ALA A 106 5.20 6.62 6.00
CA ALA A 106 3.88 7.19 6.28
C ALA A 106 3.98 8.33 7.30
N ASP A 107 4.76 8.14 8.36
CA ASP A 107 5.02 9.17 9.36
C ASP A 107 5.76 10.38 8.75
N GLU A 108 6.76 10.14 7.88
CA GLU A 108 7.48 11.20 7.18
C GLU A 108 6.58 11.99 6.22
N TRP A 109 5.67 11.32 5.52
CA TRP A 109 4.83 11.92 4.48
C TRP A 109 3.53 12.54 5.00
N VAL A 110 3.32 12.55 6.32
CA VAL A 110 2.16 13.23 6.92
C VAL A 110 2.08 14.71 6.52
N CYS A 111 3.22 15.36 6.31
CA CYS A 111 3.29 16.76 5.89
C CYS A 111 2.68 17.00 4.49
N ASP A 112 2.59 15.99 3.63
CA ASP A 112 2.00 16.10 2.29
C ASP A 112 0.51 16.48 2.35
N PHE A 113 -0.16 16.15 3.47
CA PHE A 113 -1.53 16.54 3.73
C PHE A 113 -1.64 18.02 4.12
N ASP A 114 -0.69 18.53 4.90
CA ASP A 114 -0.66 19.97 5.23
C ASP A 114 -0.34 20.81 3.98
N GLU A 115 0.59 20.34 3.14
CA GLU A 115 0.95 21.01 1.88
C GLU A 115 -0.26 21.20 0.97
N ILE A 116 -1.02 20.13 0.70
CA ILE A 116 -2.20 20.22 -0.17
C ILE A 116 -3.31 21.09 0.44
N LEU A 117 -3.50 21.07 1.77
CA LEU A 117 -4.51 21.88 2.44
C LEU A 117 -4.16 23.37 2.35
N ASN A 118 -2.88 23.72 2.53
CA ASN A 118 -2.39 25.09 2.37
C ASN A 118 -2.53 25.58 0.92
N ASP A 119 -2.24 24.73 -0.07
CA ASP A 119 -2.40 25.06 -1.48
C ASP A 119 -3.87 25.33 -1.86
N ILE A 120 -4.81 24.58 -1.26
CA ILE A 120 -6.25 24.80 -1.45
C ILE A 120 -6.70 26.13 -0.81
N GLN A 121 -6.10 26.55 0.32
CA GLN A 121 -6.40 27.85 0.94
C GLN A 121 -5.81 29.05 0.21
N ALA A 122 -4.71 28.87 -0.51
CA ALA A 122 -4.05 29.95 -1.25
C ALA A 122 -4.76 30.33 -2.57
N GLN A 123 -5.79 29.57 -2.97
CA GLN A 123 -6.61 29.77 -4.16
C GLN A 123 -7.93 30.48 -3.83
#